data_AF-A0A7W0S148-F1
#
_entry.id   AF-A0A7W0S148-F1
#
_cell.length_a   1.000
_cell.length_b   1.000
_cell.length_c   1.000
_cell.angle_alpha   90.00
_cell.angle_beta   90.00
_cell.angle_gamma   90.00
#
_symmetry.space_group_name_H-M   'P 1'
#
loop_
_entity.id
_entity.type
_entity.pdbx_description
1 polymer ?
#
loop_
_entity_poly.entity_id
_entity_poly.type
_entity_poly.pdbx_seq_one_letter_code
_entity_poly.pdbx_strand_id
1 'polypeptide(L)' 'MRVGIIGGTGGFGLALALRLREAGHDVVIGSRDATRAQEAAEELGVSGA' A
#
# COMPACT_ATOMS: atom_id res chain seq x y z
N MET A 1 -8.81 5.94 9.59
CA MET A 1 -9.39 6.22 8.25
C MET A 1 -8.88 5.16 7.29
N ARG A 2 -9.64 4.83 6.24
CA ARG A 2 -9.21 3.90 5.20
C ARG A 2 -8.69 4.65 3.99
N VAL A 3 -7.50 4.31 3.50
CA VAL A 3 -6.80 5.03 2.42
C VAL A 3 -6.40 4.05 1.32
N GLY A 4 -6.82 4.32 0.08
CA GLY A 4 -6.37 3.59 -1.10
C GLY A 4 -5.29 4.36 -1.86
N ILE A 5 -4.18 3.70 -2.19
CA ILE A 5 -3.07 4.29 -2.95
C ILE A 5 -3.02 3.64 -4.33
N ILE A 6 -3.53 4.35 -5.34
CA ILE A 6 -3.51 3.90 -6.74
C ILE A 6 -2.09 4.03 -7.30
N GLY A 7 -1.56 2.96 -7.89
CA GLY A 7 -0.16 2.94 -8.34
C GLY A 7 0.83 2.89 -7.17
N GLY A 8 0.39 2.35 -6.02
CA GLY A 8 1.14 2.39 -4.77
C GLY A 8 2.41 1.53 -4.76
N THR A 9 2.62 0.68 -5.76
CA THR A 9 3.80 -0.19 -5.88
C THR A 9 5.08 0.52 -6.32
N GLY A 10 5.03 1.83 -6.59
CA GLY A 10 6.20 2.66 -6.86
C GLY A 10 6.85 3.18 -5.58
N GLY A 11 8.11 3.61 -5.63
CA GLY A 11 8.88 4.02 -4.44
C GLY A 11 8.19 5.07 -3.56
N PHE A 12 7.52 6.07 -4.17
CA PHE A 12 6.73 7.04 -3.41
C PHE A 12 5.49 6.42 -2.74
N GLY A 13 4.75 5.57 -3.46
CA GLY A 13 3.55 4.92 -2.96
C GLY A 13 3.85 4.02 -1.75
N LEU A 14 4.95 3.27 -1.81
CA LEU A 14 5.42 2.44 -0.71
C LEU A 14 5.80 3.28 0.52
N ALA A 15 6.57 4.35 0.32
CA ALA A 15 6.94 5.26 1.41
C ALA A 15 5.73 5.94 2.06
N LEU A 16 4.75 6.34 1.24
CA LEU A 16 3.50 6.91 1.74
C LEU A 16 2.67 5.87 2.51
N ALA A 17 2.53 4.65 1.98
CA ALA A 17 1.82 3.55 2.63
C ALA A 17 2.41 3.26 4.02
N LEU A 18 3.74 3.22 4.11
CA LEU A 18 4.46 3.00 5.36
C LEU A 18 4.13 4.07 6.41
N ARG A 19 4.21 5.35 6.03
CA ARG A 19 3.94 6.48 6.93
C ARG A 19 2.48 6.51 7.39
N LEU A 20 1.54 6.25 6.47
CA LEU A 20 0.11 6.22 6.80
C LEU A 20 -0.24 5.05 7.73
N ARG A 21 0.36 3.87 7.52
CA ARG A 21 0.24 2.73 8.44
C ARG A 21 0.77 3.08 9.82
N GLU A 22 1.97 3.66 9.91
CA GLU A 22 2.58 4.10 11.18
C GLU A 22 1.73 5.14 11.91
N ALA A 23 0.99 5.97 11.17
CA ALA A 23 0.01 6.92 11.71
C ALA A 23 -1.32 6.26 12.15
N GLY A 24 -1.45 4.93 12.06
CA GLY A 24 -2.63 4.18 12.48
C GLY A 24 -3.78 4.19 11.46
N HIS A 25 -3.49 4.43 10.18
CA HIS A 25 -4.49 4.32 9.12
C HIS A 25 -4.53 2.92 8.51
N ASP A 26 -5.72 2.51 8.06
CA ASP A 26 -5.92 1.30 7.28
C ASP A 26 -5.59 1.61 5.80
N VAL A 27 -4.56 0.97 5.26
CA VAL A 27 -3.99 1.31 3.95
C VAL A 27 -4.17 0.14 2.99
N VAL A 28 -4.60 0.46 1.76
CA VAL A 28 -4.68 -0.48 0.64
C VAL A 28 -3.77 0.01 -0.48
N ILE A 29 -2.83 -0.83 -0.93
CA ILE A 29 -1.98 -0.59 -2.09
C ILE A 29 -2.71 -1.12 -3.32
N GLY A 30 -2.99 -0.23 -4.28
CA GLY A 30 -3.62 -0.57 -5.54
C GLY A 30 -2.62 -0.63 -6.70
N SER A 31 -2.74 -1.63 -7.57
CA SER A 31 -1.94 -1.77 -8.79
C SER A 31 -2.78 -2.24 -9.97
N ARG A 32 -2.22 -2.13 -11.19
CA ARG A 32 -2.76 -2.82 -12.36
C ARG A 32 -2.43 -4.31 -12.37
N ASP A 33 -1.42 -4.69 -11.59
CA ASP A 33 -0.97 -6.06 -11.37
C ASP A 33 -1.25 -6.40 -9.90
N ALA A 34 -2.26 -7.25 -9.68
CA ALA A 34 -2.73 -7.62 -8.35
C ALA A 34 -1.64 -8.36 -7.55
N THR A 35 -0.84 -9.21 -8.19
CA THR A 35 0.26 -9.92 -7.54
C THR A 35 1.28 -8.93 -6.99
N ARG A 36 1.65 -7.94 -7.80
CA ARG A 36 2.60 -6.89 -7.38
C ARG A 36 2.06 -6.02 -6.25
N ALA A 37 0.75 -5.74 -6.23
CA ALA A 37 0.14 -5.04 -5.10
C ALA A 37 0.20 -5.89 -3.82
N GLN A 38 -0.08 -7.19 -3.93
CA GLN A 38 -0.07 -8.13 -2.82
C GLN A 38 1.33 -8.24 -2.18
N GLU A 39 2.36 -8.46 -3.00
CA GLU A 39 3.76 -8.55 -2.55
C GLU A 39 4.20 -7.27 -1.82
N ALA A 40 3.94 -6.11 -2.42
CA ALA A 40 4.25 -4.81 -1.80
C ALA A 40 3.50 -4.59 -0.48
N ALA A 41 2.25 -5.06 -0.40
CA ALA A 41 1.43 -4.92 0.78
C ALA A 41 1.89 -5.84 1.92
N GLU A 42 2.30 -7.07 1.59
CA GLU A 42 2.87 -8.02 2.55
C GLU A 42 4.16 -7.50 3.18
N GLU A 43 5.08 -6.94 2.38
CA GLU A 43 6.32 -6.32 2.89
C GLU A 43 6.05 -5.19 3.89
N LEU A 44 4.96 -4.46 3.69
CA LEU A 44 4.61 -3.28 4.50
C LEU A 44 3.61 -3.59 5.62
N GLY A 45 3.05 -4.81 5.68
CA GLY A 45 1.99 -5.17 6.62
C GLY A 45 0.68 -4.39 6.40
N VAL A 46 0.30 -4.19 5.14
CA VAL A 46 -0.95 -3.53 4.70
C VAL A 46 -1.74 -4.45 3.75
N SER A 47 -2.86 -3.97 3.18
CA SER A 47 -3.64 -4.76 2.20
C SER A 47 -3.23 -4.44 0.76
N GLY A 48 -3.23 -5.44 -0.14
CA GLY A 48 -3.01 -5.29 -1.57
C GLY A 48 -4.30 -5.52 -2.37
N ALA A 49 -4.51 -4.77 -3.44
CA ALA A 49 -5.66 -4.88 -4.35
C ALA A 49 -5.30 -4.62 -5.82
#